data_AF-A0A2T4BUW8-F1
#
_entry.id   AF-A0A2T4BUW8-F1
#
_cell.length_a   1.000
_cell.length_b   1.000
_cell.length_c   1.000
_cell.angle_alpha   90.00
_cell.angle_beta   90.00
_cell.angle_gamma   90.00
#
_symmetry.space_group_name_H-M   'P 1'
#
loop_
_entity.id
_entity.type
_entity.pdbx_description
1 polymer ?
#
loop_
_entity_poly.entity_id
_entity_poly.type
_entity_poly.pdbx_seq_one_letter_code
_entity_poly.pdbx_strand_id
1 'polypeptide(L)'
;MGQFDWFKKIGATDEAVAVLNDQPYLFTVLVVVLVVLFAEGGFLYFIHWATFKPSQRKKKPDAAKGGKPGAGASTGAAAGGGLLGRLRAGAGSDNSRRAPGGN
;
A
#
# COMPACT_ATOMS: atom_id res chain seq x y z
N MET A 1 36.54 30.09 -6.83
CA MET A 1 35.55 29.04 -6.55
C MET A 1 34.20 29.61 -6.90
N GLY A 2 33.57 29.10 -7.95
CA GLY A 2 32.20 29.43 -8.31
C GLY A 2 31.23 28.98 -7.20
N GLN A 3 30.11 29.69 -7.08
CA GLN A 3 29.09 29.42 -6.07
C GLN A 3 28.58 27.97 -6.14
N PHE A 4 28.59 27.37 -7.33
CA PHE A 4 28.10 26.02 -7.56
C PHE A 4 29.20 24.96 -7.75
N ASP A 5 30.47 25.26 -7.43
CA ASP A 5 31.57 24.28 -7.57
C ASP A 5 31.40 23.03 -6.70
N TRP A 6 30.62 23.12 -5.62
CA TRP A 6 30.27 21.97 -4.80
C TRP A 6 29.32 20.99 -5.50
N PHE A 7 28.62 21.40 -6.57
CA PHE A 7 27.79 20.50 -7.39
C PHE A 7 28.60 19.39 -8.03
N LYS A 8 29.90 19.61 -8.27
CA LYS A 8 30.82 18.55 -8.72
C LYS A 8 30.93 17.41 -7.71
N LYS A 9 30.77 17.69 -6.42
CA LYS A 9 30.81 16.68 -5.34
C LYS A 9 29.58 15.77 -5.33
N ILE A 10 28.47 16.22 -5.90
CA ILE A 10 27.23 15.45 -6.06
C ILE A 10 27.10 14.87 -7.48
N GLY A 11 28.17 14.94 -8.29
CA GLY A 11 28.24 14.32 -9.61
C GLY A 11 27.82 15.21 -10.79
N ALA A 12 27.73 16.53 -10.62
CA ALA A 12 27.49 17.42 -11.75
C ALA A 12 28.71 17.52 -12.67
N THR A 13 28.47 17.58 -13.98
CA THR A 13 29.51 17.76 -14.99
C THR A 13 30.11 19.16 -14.92
N ASP A 14 31.36 19.32 -15.38
CA ASP A 14 32.05 20.61 -15.39
C ASP A 14 31.29 21.67 -16.21
N GLU A 15 30.69 21.26 -17.33
CA GLU A 15 29.86 22.13 -18.17
C GLU A 15 28.58 22.56 -17.45
N ALA A 16 27.91 21.64 -16.74
CA ALA A 16 26.73 22.01 -15.95
C ALA A 16 27.10 23.03 -14.88
N VAL A 17 28.21 22.83 -14.17
CA VAL A 17 28.67 23.79 -13.15
C VAL A 17 29.08 25.13 -13.77
N ALA A 18 29.67 25.14 -14.96
CA ALA A 18 29.99 26.38 -15.67
C ALA A 18 28.71 27.16 -16.02
N VAL A 19 27.70 26.50 -16.61
CA VAL A 19 26.40 27.11 -16.95
C VAL A 19 25.67 27.61 -15.70
N LEU A 20 25.69 26.83 -14.61
CA LEU A 20 25.10 27.24 -13.32
C LEU A 20 25.76 28.52 -12.77
N ASN A 21 27.09 28.62 -12.87
CA ASN A 21 27.83 29.80 -12.41
C ASN A 21 27.68 31.00 -13.35
N ASP A 22 27.48 30.78 -14.65
CA ASP A 22 27.29 31.84 -15.65
C ASP A 22 25.91 32.52 -15.51
N GLN A 23 24.89 31.75 -15.14
CA GLN A 23 23.50 32.24 -15.00
C GLN A 23 22.89 31.85 -13.64
N PRO A 24 23.39 32.40 -12.52
CA PRO A 24 22.94 32.02 -11.18
C PRO A 24 21.45 32.32 -10.95
N TYR A 25 20.91 33.37 -11.59
CA TYR A 25 19.49 33.73 -11.49
C TYR A 25 18.59 32.65 -12.12
N LEU A 26 18.93 32.14 -13.31
CA LEU A 26 18.12 31.12 -13.99
C LEU A 26 18.04 29.83 -13.15
N PHE A 27 19.17 29.41 -12.58
CA PHE A 27 19.22 28.27 -11.68
C PHE A 27 18.40 28.48 -10.41
N THR A 28 18.51 29.66 -9.79
CA THR A 28 17.75 29.98 -8.57
C THR A 28 16.24 29.95 -8.83
N VAL A 29 15.78 30.53 -9.94
CA VAL A 29 14.37 30.49 -10.33
C VAL A 29 13.89 29.07 -10.55
N LEU A 30 14.67 28.22 -11.23
CA LEU A 30 14.33 26.81 -11.43
C LEU A 30 14.15 26.06 -10.10
N VAL A 31 15.06 26.27 -9.15
CA VAL A 31 14.97 25.65 -7.81
C VAL A 31 13.73 26.15 -7.06
N VAL A 32 13.44 27.45 -7.11
CA VAL A 32 12.23 28.03 -6.48
C VAL A 32 10.97 27.43 -7.08
N VAL A 33 10.88 27.32 -8.41
CA VAL A 33 9.72 26.71 -9.08
C VAL A 33 9.54 25.26 -8.64
N LEU A 34 10.61 24.46 -8.56
CA LEU A 34 10.53 23.07 -8.08
C LEU A 34 10.03 23.00 -6.63
N VAL A 35 10.55 23.85 -5.75
CA VAL A 35 10.11 23.92 -4.34
C VAL A 35 8.63 24.27 -4.24
N VAL A 36 8.17 25.25 -5.01
CA VAL A 36 6.75 25.64 -5.06
C VAL A 36 5.91 24.47 -5.58
N LEU A 37 6.34 23.78 -6.64
CA LEU A 37 5.61 22.63 -7.19
C LEU A 37 5.48 21.48 -6.17
N PHE A 38 6.55 21.20 -5.41
CA PHE A 38 6.52 20.22 -4.33
C PHE A 38 5.63 20.67 -3.16
N ALA A 39 5.66 21.96 -2.82
CA ALA A 39 4.79 22.53 -1.80
C ALA A 39 3.32 22.45 -2.21
N GLU A 40 2.98 22.77 -3.47
CA GLU A 40 1.64 22.62 -4.03
C GLU A 40 1.20 21.16 -4.05
N GLY A 41 2.04 20.24 -4.54
CA GLY A 41 1.76 18.82 -4.52
C GLY A 41 1.54 18.27 -3.10
N GLY A 42 2.37 18.70 -2.14
CA GLY A 42 2.22 18.37 -0.73
C GLY A 42 0.97 18.98 -0.10
N PHE A 43 0.60 20.20 -0.45
CA PHE A 43 -0.60 20.88 0.02
C PHE A 43 -1.87 20.21 -0.53
N LEU A 44 -1.88 19.85 -1.82
CA LEU A 44 -2.94 19.06 -2.44
C LEU A 44 -3.05 17.68 -1.78
N TYR A 45 -1.92 17.02 -1.52
CA TYR A 45 -1.90 15.75 -0.79
C TYR A 45 -2.43 15.89 0.65
N PHE A 46 -2.09 16.98 1.33
CA PHE A 46 -2.58 17.28 2.68
C PHE A 46 -4.10 17.51 2.68
N ILE A 47 -4.62 18.32 1.76
CA ILE A 47 -6.07 18.53 1.60
C ILE A 47 -6.74 17.19 1.25
N HIS A 48 -6.16 16.42 0.34
CA HIS A 48 -6.67 15.10 -0.03
C HIS A 48 -6.77 14.19 1.19
N TRP A 49 -5.70 14.10 2.00
CA TRP A 49 -5.69 13.36 3.26
C TRP A 49 -6.72 13.85 4.28
N ALA A 50 -6.85 15.16 4.46
CA ALA A 50 -7.75 15.78 5.44
C ALA A 50 -9.23 15.70 5.03
N THR A 51 -9.52 15.72 3.72
CA THR A 51 -10.89 15.67 3.19
C THR A 51 -11.41 14.26 2.95
N PHE A 52 -10.56 13.22 3.07
CA PHE A 52 -11.05 11.84 3.14
C PHE A 52 -12.01 11.68 4.32
N LYS A 53 -13.29 11.52 3.96
CA LYS A 53 -14.46 11.43 4.81
C LYS A 53 -14.19 10.58 6.08
N PRO A 54 -14.32 11.14 7.30
CA PRO A 54 -14.20 10.37 8.55
C PRO A 54 -15.24 9.24 8.65
N SER A 55 -16.28 9.24 7.81
CA SER A 55 -17.28 8.17 7.76
C SER A 55 -16.74 6.82 7.27
N GLN A 56 -15.53 6.76 6.70
CA GLN A 56 -14.85 5.49 6.34
C GLN A 56 -13.85 5.02 7.42
N ARG A 57 -13.64 5.81 8.49
CA ARG A 57 -12.83 5.40 9.65
C ARG A 57 -13.61 4.61 10.71
N LYS A 58 -14.73 3.96 10.34
CA LYS A 58 -15.43 3.04 11.26
C LYS A 58 -14.97 1.60 11.03
N LYS A 59 -14.43 1.04 12.12
CA LYS A 59 -13.99 -0.35 12.37
C LYS A 59 -12.59 -0.73 11.87
N LYS A 60 -11.57 -0.28 12.59
CA LYS A 60 -10.59 -1.25 13.08
C LYS A 60 -11.16 -1.82 14.39
N PRO A 61 -11.53 -3.11 14.47
CA PRO A 61 -11.67 -3.74 15.77
C PRO A 61 -10.28 -3.85 16.38
N ASP A 62 -10.09 -3.18 17.51
CA ASP A 62 -9.04 -3.47 18.46
C ASP A 62 -9.24 -4.88 19.01
N ALA A 63 -8.72 -5.88 18.30
CA ALA A 63 -8.47 -7.24 18.77
C ALA A 63 -7.50 -7.88 17.75
N ALA A 64 -6.27 -8.28 18.07
CA ALA A 64 -5.82 -8.90 19.30
C ALA A 64 -4.37 -8.49 19.59
N LYS A 65 -4.19 -7.74 20.67
CA LYS A 65 -2.95 -7.76 21.44
C LYS A 65 -3.09 -8.93 22.42
N GLY A 66 -2.24 -9.95 22.26
CA GLY A 66 -2.00 -10.96 23.30
C GLY A 66 -2.65 -12.32 23.07
N GLY A 67 -1.84 -13.36 23.27
CA GLY A 67 -2.29 -14.73 23.54
C GLY A 67 -1.94 -15.73 22.44
N LYS A 68 -0.77 -16.37 22.55
CA LYS A 68 -0.66 -17.77 22.13
C LYS A 68 -1.72 -18.58 22.89
N PRO A 69 -2.39 -19.53 22.24
CA PRO A 69 -2.41 -20.88 22.81
C PRO A 69 -2.16 -21.91 21.69
N GLY A 70 -1.31 -22.92 21.87
CA GLY A 70 -1.31 -23.77 23.05
C GLY A 70 -2.41 -24.82 22.87
N ALA A 71 -1.99 -26.06 22.63
CA ALA A 71 -2.80 -27.22 22.31
C ALA A 71 -4.00 -27.47 23.25
N GLY A 72 -5.08 -28.02 22.68
CA GLY A 72 -5.92 -29.02 23.34
C GLY A 72 -7.32 -28.60 23.81
N ALA A 73 -8.25 -29.55 23.63
CA ALA A 73 -9.59 -29.67 24.25
C ALA A 73 -10.69 -28.72 23.71
N SER A 74 -11.47 -29.16 22.72
CA SER A 74 -12.73 -29.92 22.88
C SER A 74 -13.87 -29.15 23.54
N THR A 75 -14.86 -28.75 22.74
CA THR A 75 -16.31 -28.94 22.96
C THR A 75 -17.07 -28.11 21.92
N GLY A 76 -17.97 -28.78 21.20
CA GLY A 76 -18.69 -28.19 20.09
C GLY A 76 -19.74 -27.17 20.53
N ALA A 77 -19.85 -26.07 19.79
CA ALA A 77 -21.07 -25.30 19.68
C ALA A 77 -21.04 -24.47 18.37
N ALA A 78 -21.81 -24.97 17.40
CA ALA A 78 -22.47 -24.23 16.33
C ALA A 78 -21.67 -23.11 15.62
N ALA A 79 -20.72 -23.51 14.77
CA ALA A 79 -20.18 -22.62 13.74
C ALA A 79 -21.21 -22.44 12.62
N GLY A 80 -21.61 -21.19 12.38
CA GLY A 80 -22.50 -20.79 11.28
C GLY A 80 -21.94 -21.23 9.92
N GLY A 81 -22.46 -22.34 9.41
CA GLY A 81 -22.17 -22.85 8.07
C GLY A 81 -22.93 -22.04 7.03
N GLY A 82 -22.30 -20.98 6.53
CA GLY A 82 -22.82 -20.19 5.41
C GLY A 82 -23.08 -21.05 4.17
N LEU A 83 -23.95 -20.55 3.29
CA LEU A 83 -24.43 -21.17 2.04
C LEU A 83 -23.31 -21.82 1.18
N LEU A 84 -22.10 -21.25 1.22
CA LEU A 84 -20.92 -21.79 0.54
C LEU A 84 -20.45 -23.16 1.07
N GLY A 85 -20.67 -23.45 2.36
CA GLY A 85 -20.40 -24.77 2.94
C GLY A 85 -21.39 -25.84 2.48
N ARG A 86 -22.67 -25.47 2.29
CA ARG A 86 -23.71 -26.38 1.77
C ARG A 86 -23.52 -26.69 0.28
N LEU A 87 -23.08 -25.72 -0.51
CA LEU A 87 -22.83 -25.91 -1.95
C LEU A 87 -21.62 -26.81 -2.20
N ARG A 88 -20.58 -26.75 -1.35
CA ARG A 88 -19.41 -27.62 -1.47
C ARG A 88 -19.63 -29.04 -0.94
N ALA A 89 -20.49 -29.20 0.07
CA ALA A 89 -20.84 -30.52 0.62
C ALA A 89 -21.76 -31.34 -0.32
N GLY A 90 -22.50 -30.70 -1.22
CA GLY A 90 -23.40 -31.38 -2.16
C GLY A 90 -22.77 -31.90 -3.45
N ALA A 91 -21.47 -31.71 -3.67
CA ALA A 91 -20.82 -32.01 -4.96
C ALA A 91 -19.94 -33.27 -4.96
N GLY A 92 -19.95 -34.09 -3.90
CA GLY A 92 -18.87 -35.07 -3.69
C GLY A 92 -19.21 -36.45 -3.11
N SER A 93 -20.46 -36.92 -3.10
CA SER A 93 -20.80 -38.22 -2.46
C SER A 93 -21.45 -39.28 -3.35
N ASP A 94 -21.79 -38.99 -4.61
CA ASP A 94 -22.71 -39.85 -5.37
C ASP A 94 -22.05 -40.72 -6.46
N ASN A 95 -20.74 -41.01 -6.36
CA ASN A 95 -20.05 -41.86 -7.35
C ASN A 95 -19.81 -43.32 -6.91
N SER A 96 -20.32 -43.75 -5.76
CA SER A 96 -20.13 -45.12 -5.22
C SER A 96 -21.39 -45.99 -5.26
N ARG A 97 -22.48 -45.55 -5.93
CA ARG A 97 -23.74 -46.33 -6.05
C ARG A 97 -24.00 -46.96 -7.43
N ARG A 98 -23.16 -46.74 -8.45
CA ARG A 98 -23.26 -47.50 -9.72
C ARG A 98 -22.31 -48.70 -9.69
N ALA A 99 -22.75 -49.76 -9.02
CA ALA A 99 -22.14 -51.07 -9.17
C ALA A 99 -22.22 -51.53 -10.64
N PRO A 100 -21.18 -52.15 -11.20
CA PRO A 100 -21.27 -52.83 -12.49
C PRO A 100 -21.93 -54.21 -12.26
N GLY A 101 -23.12 -54.42 -12.82
CA GLY A 101 -23.77 -55.71 -12.72
C GLY A 101 -25.01 -55.82 -13.60
N GLY A 102 -24.96 -56.76 -14.55
CA GLY A 102 -26.16 -57.38 -15.11
C GLY A 102 -26.08 -57.61 -16.61
N ASN A 103 -25.84 -58.88 -16.97
CA ASN A 103 -25.87 -59.50 -18.30
C ASN A 103 -27.01 -59.06 -19.22
#